data_AF-A0A7W2ED19-F1
#
_entry.id   AF-A0A7W2ED19-F1
#
_cell.length_a   1.000
_cell.length_b   1.000
_cell.length_c   1.000
_cell.angle_alpha   90.00
_cell.angle_beta   90.00
_cell.angle_gamma   90.00
#
_symmetry.space_group_name_H-M   'P 1'
#
loop_
_entity.id
_entity.type
_entity.pdbx_description
1 polymer ?
#
loop_
_entity_poly.entity_id
_entity_poly.type
_entity_poly.pdbx_seq_one_letter_code
_entity_poly.pdbx_strand_id
1 'polypeptide(L)'
;MSTGHTHTDAHGCDATHRLLCELFDADTAPERREEIKNDLASCPECLAVAQSERDVRAMVRECCGPAKAPEPLRQRIIASITTVSYTEVRYR
;
A
#
# COMPACT_ATOMS: atom_id res chain seq x y z
N MET A 1 -17.83 -12.75 -4.56
CA MET A 1 -18.55 -12.63 -5.85
C MET A 1 -17.48 -12.60 -6.92
N SER A 2 -17.38 -13.65 -7.75
CA SER A 2 -16.45 -13.66 -8.89
C SER A 2 -17.02 -12.76 -9.98
N THR A 3 -16.38 -11.63 -10.25
CA THR A 3 -16.62 -10.88 -11.48
C THR A 3 -16.20 -11.79 -12.63
N GLY A 4 -17.17 -12.33 -13.35
CA GLY A 4 -16.96 -13.21 -14.49
C GLY A 4 -16.60 -12.37 -15.71
N HIS A 5 -15.31 -12.18 -15.93
CA HIS A 5 -14.75 -11.57 -17.14
C HIS A 5 -13.73 -12.54 -17.75
N THR A 6 -13.83 -12.75 -19.07
CA THR A 6 -12.96 -13.65 -19.84
C THR A 6 -11.65 -12.95 -20.18
N HIS A 7 -10.56 -13.32 -19.50
CA HIS A 7 -9.21 -12.89 -19.86
C HIS A 7 -8.76 -13.53 -21.18
N THR A 8 -8.13 -12.75 -22.05
CA THR A 8 -7.48 -13.19 -23.30
C THR A 8 -6.08 -13.76 -23.09
N ASP A 9 -5.64 -13.81 -21.84
CA ASP A 9 -4.28 -14.07 -21.41
C ASP A 9 -4.24 -15.48 -20.80
N ALA A 10 -3.11 -16.20 -20.90
CA ALA A 10 -2.96 -17.57 -20.43
C ALA A 10 -3.14 -17.78 -18.90
N HIS A 11 -3.46 -16.72 -18.15
CA HIS A 11 -3.65 -16.70 -16.72
C HIS A 11 -5.07 -16.17 -16.41
N GLY A 12 -6.01 -17.08 -16.14
CA GLY A 12 -7.42 -16.76 -15.87
C GLY A 12 -7.63 -15.97 -14.56
N CYS A 13 -8.89 -15.62 -14.25
CA CYS A 13 -9.28 -14.75 -13.13
C CYS A 13 -8.73 -15.16 -11.75
N ASP A 14 -8.48 -16.46 -11.54
CA ASP A 14 -7.89 -16.97 -10.29
C ASP A 14 -6.46 -16.45 -10.07
N ALA A 15 -5.71 -16.23 -11.15
CA ALA A 15 -4.37 -15.64 -11.10
C ALA A 15 -4.41 -14.19 -10.62
N THR A 16 -5.40 -13.40 -11.06
CA THR A 16 -5.58 -12.01 -10.64
C THR A 16 -5.83 -11.91 -9.14
N HIS A 17 -6.69 -12.76 -8.59
CA HIS A 17 -6.96 -12.77 -7.15
C HIS A 17 -5.70 -13.09 -6.33
N ARG A 18 -4.90 -14.07 -6.76
CA ARG A 18 -3.62 -14.39 -6.10
C ARG A 18 -2.64 -13.23 -6.12
N LEU A 19 -2.53 -12.53 -7.25
CA LEU A 19 -1.69 -11.34 -7.40
C LEU A 19 -2.16 -10.21 -6.47
N LEU A 20 -3.47 -10.01 -6.32
CA LEU A 20 -4.01 -9.03 -5.37
C LEU A 20 -3.70 -9.39 -3.92
N CYS A 21 -3.85 -10.67 -3.54
CA CYS A 21 -3.44 -11.13 -2.21
C CYS A 21 -1.96 -10.84 -1.96
N GLU A 22 -1.08 -11.19 -2.90
CA GLU A 22 0.35 -10.93 -2.83
C GLU A 22 0.67 -9.43 -2.75
N LEU A 23 -0.03 -8.59 -3.53
CA LEU A 23 0.16 -7.13 -3.52
C LEU A 23 -0.14 -6.49 -2.17
N PHE A 24 -1.18 -6.97 -1.47
CA PHE A 24 -1.62 -6.43 -0.18
C PHE A 24 -1.04 -7.14 1.04
N ASP A 25 -0.21 -8.16 0.83
CA ASP A 25 0.52 -8.80 1.91
C ASP A 25 1.56 -7.82 2.52
N ALA A 26 1.72 -7.91 3.83
CA ALA A 26 2.71 -7.12 4.55
C ALA A 26 4.14 -7.59 4.22
N ASP A 27 4.31 -8.89 3.98
CA ASP A 27 5.62 -9.54 3.79
C ASP A 27 6.14 -9.46 2.34
N THR A 28 5.33 -8.95 1.41
CA THR A 28 5.75 -8.81 0.00
C THR A 28 6.82 -7.74 -0.17
N ALA A 29 7.92 -8.12 -0.82
CA ALA A 29 9.02 -7.23 -1.15
C ALA A 29 8.55 -6.04 -2.03
N PRO A 30 9.13 -4.84 -1.86
CA PRO A 30 8.72 -3.66 -2.62
C PRO A 30 8.87 -3.84 -4.14
N GLU A 31 9.95 -4.50 -4.57
CA GLU A 31 10.21 -4.82 -5.99
C GLU A 31 9.07 -5.67 -6.57
N ARG A 32 8.67 -6.71 -5.84
CA ARG A 32 7.58 -7.61 -6.23
C ARG A 32 6.23 -6.88 -6.32
N ARG A 33 5.97 -5.91 -5.44
CA ARG A 33 4.74 -5.10 -5.53
C ARG A 33 4.70 -4.25 -6.80
N GLU A 34 5.83 -3.74 -7.26
CA GLU A 34 5.88 -2.96 -8.50
C GLU A 34 5.69 -3.85 -9.73
N GLU A 35 6.27 -5.05 -9.75
CA GLU A 35 5.99 -6.05 -10.79
C GLU A 35 4.50 -6.34 -10.91
N ILE A 36 3.85 -6.65 -9.78
CA ILE A 36 2.41 -6.95 -9.76
C ILE A 36 1.58 -5.75 -10.23
N LYS A 37 1.96 -4.52 -9.88
CA LYS A 37 1.28 -3.31 -10.38
C LYS A 37 1.41 -3.17 -11.88
N ASN A 38 2.58 -3.45 -12.45
CA ASN A 38 2.82 -3.40 -13.89
C ASN A 38 1.98 -4.47 -14.60
N ASP A 39 1.92 -5.69 -14.06
CA ASP A 39 1.10 -6.77 -14.59
C ASP A 39 -0.39 -6.37 -14.60
N LEU A 40 -0.89 -5.78 -13.50
CA LEU A 40 -2.27 -5.30 -13.41
C LEU A 40 -2.56 -4.10 -14.33
N ALA A 41 -1.56 -3.28 -14.66
CA ALA A 41 -1.72 -2.15 -15.56
C ALA A 41 -1.97 -2.57 -17.03
N SER A 42 -1.62 -3.81 -17.39
CA SER A 42 -1.90 -4.35 -18.73
C SER A 42 -3.40 -4.61 -18.96
N CYS A 43 -4.20 -4.74 -17.90
CA CYS A 43 -5.63 -5.02 -17.97
C CYS A 43 -6.46 -3.99 -17.18
N PRO A 44 -7.29 -3.17 -17.85
CA PRO A 44 -8.06 -2.11 -17.18
C PRO A 44 -9.09 -2.63 -16.16
N GLU A 45 -9.63 -3.84 -16.38
CA GLU A 45 -10.58 -4.45 -15.45
C GLU A 45 -9.89 -4.94 -14.18
N CYS A 46 -8.74 -5.62 -14.31
CA CYS A 46 -7.92 -6.04 -13.17
C CYS A 46 -7.48 -4.84 -12.33
N LEU A 47 -7.14 -3.72 -12.98
CA LEU A 47 -6.80 -2.47 -12.31
C LEU A 47 -7.98 -1.91 -11.51
N ALA A 48 -9.19 -1.93 -12.06
CA ALA A 48 -10.41 -1.48 -11.37
C ALA A 48 -10.74 -2.33 -10.14
N VAL A 49 -10.54 -3.66 -10.23
CA VAL A 49 -10.68 -4.56 -9.08
C VAL A 49 -9.63 -4.25 -8.02
N ALA A 50 -8.37 -4.03 -8.41
CA ALA A 50 -7.29 -3.67 -7.50
C ALA A 50 -7.56 -2.35 -6.77
N GLN A 51 -8.15 -1.37 -7.45
CA GLN A 51 -8.55 -0.09 -6.86
C GLN A 51 -9.67 -0.30 -5.83
N SER A 52 -10.70 -1.05 -6.19
CA SER A 52 -11.81 -1.37 -5.28
C SER A 52 -11.32 -2.08 -4.00
N GLU A 53 -10.40 -3.03 -4.14
CA GLU A 53 -9.76 -3.72 -3.02
C GLU A 53 -8.96 -2.75 -2.12
N ARG A 54 -8.27 -1.76 -2.70
CA ARG A 54 -7.56 -0.70 -1.93
C ARG A 54 -8.55 0.15 -1.14
N ASP A 55 -9.62 0.58 -1.78
CA ASP A 55 -10.60 1.48 -1.18
C ASP A 55 -11.31 0.81 0.00
N VAL A 56 -11.71 -0.46 -0.16
CA VAL A 56 -12.29 -1.27 0.92
C VAL A 56 -11.29 -1.43 2.08
N ARG A 57 -10.01 -1.73 1.79
CA ARG A 57 -8.98 -1.86 2.82
C ARG A 57 -8.69 -0.53 3.52
N ALA A 58 -8.71 0.59 2.81
CA ALA A 58 -8.57 1.92 3.39
C ALA A 58 -9.74 2.22 4.34
N MET A 59 -10.97 1.96 3.89
CA MET A 59 -12.17 2.13 4.72
C MET A 59 -12.11 1.28 6.00
N VAL A 60 -11.71 0.01 5.90
CA VAL A 60 -11.54 -0.86 7.09
C VAL A 60 -10.44 -0.32 8.01
N ARG A 61 -9.32 0.17 7.46
CA ARG A 61 -8.24 0.80 8.25
C ARG A 61 -8.70 2.08 8.93
N GLU A 62 -9.63 2.82 8.36
CA GLU A 62 -10.19 4.03 9.00
C GLU A 62 -11.20 3.66 10.09
N CYS A 63 -12.11 2.72 9.81
CA CYS A 63 -13.12 2.28 10.78
C CYS A 63 -12.52 1.54 11.98
N CYS A 64 -11.52 0.68 11.73
CA CYS A 64 -10.87 -0.16 12.74
C CYS A 64 -9.47 0.37 13.09
N GLY A 65 -9.29 1.69 12.99
CA GLY A 65 -7.98 2.37 13.04
C GLY A 65 -7.03 1.91 14.13
N PRO A 66 -5.71 2.10 13.89
CA PRO A 66 -4.69 1.68 14.84
C PRO A 66 -5.00 2.29 16.20
N ALA A 67 -4.90 1.46 17.26
CA ALA A 67 -5.08 1.91 18.62
C ALA A 67 -4.30 3.21 18.82
N LYS A 68 -4.99 4.27 19.27
CA LYS A 68 -4.42 5.61 19.43
C LYS A 68 -3.07 5.47 20.14
N ALA A 69 -2.00 5.92 19.47
CA ALA A 69 -0.66 5.82 20.03
C ALA A 69 -0.65 6.45 21.43
N PRO A 70 0.00 5.82 22.43
CA PRO A 70 0.10 6.40 23.76
C PRO A 70 0.65 7.82 23.67
N GLU A 71 -0.02 8.77 24.31
CA GLU A 71 0.34 10.18 24.30
C GLU A 71 1.84 10.48 24.52
N PRO A 72 2.56 9.81 25.45
CA PRO A 72 4.01 10.05 25.62
C PRO A 72 4.85 9.66 24.40
N LEU A 73 4.45 8.63 23.64
CA LEU A 73 5.13 8.22 22.41
C LEU A 73 4.92 9.25 21.31
N ARG A 74 3.68 9.74 21.19
CA ARG A 74 3.31 10.78 20.23
C ARG A 74 4.09 12.08 20.46
N GLN A 75 4.18 12.52 21.72
CA GLN A 75 4.94 13.72 22.09
C GLN A 75 6.44 13.60 21.76
N ARG A 76 7.05 12.44 22.04
CA ARG A 76 8.46 12.19 21.73
C ARG A 76 8.74 12.25 20.22
N ILE A 77 7.88 11.63 19.42
CA ILE A 77 8.03 11.62 17.96
C ILE A 77 7.89 13.04 17.41
N ILE A 78 6.86 13.79 17.83
CA ILE A 78 6.67 15.19 17.40
C ILE A 78 7.90 16.03 17.74
N ALA A 79 8.39 15.97 18.98
CA ALA A 79 9.59 16.70 19.38
C ALA A 79 10.80 16.34 18.50
N SER A 80 11.00 15.06 18.19
CA SER A 80 12.14 14.62 17.36
C SER A 80 12.07 15.11 15.91
N ILE A 81 10.86 15.19 15.33
CA ILE A 81 10.68 15.60 13.93
C ILE A 81 10.71 17.13 13.79
N THR A 82 10.21 17.87 14.80
CA THR A 82 10.14 19.34 14.76
C THR A 82 11.44 20.01 15.21
N THR A 83 12.39 19.28 15.82
CA THR A 83 13.67 19.84 16.25
C THR A 83 14.57 20.11 15.05
N VAL A 84 14.85 21.39 14.78
CA VAL A 84 15.82 21.83 13.78
C VAL A 84 17.14 22.19 14.46
N SER A 85 18.23 21.50 14.10
CA SER A 85 19.59 21.84 14.53
C SER A 85 20.35 22.51 13.38
N TYR A 86 20.97 23.66 13.63
CA TYR A 86 21.90 24.28 12.69
C TYR A 86 23.34 24.16 13.21
N THR A 87 24.29 24.02 12.28
CA THR A 87 25.72 24.03 12.59
C THR A 87 26.33 25.26 11.93
N GLU A 88 26.87 26.17 12.74
CA GLU A 88 27.52 27.38 12.22
C GLU A 88 28.95 27.03 11.76
N VAL A 89 29.22 27.21 10.46
CA VAL A 89 30.55 27.00 9.89
C VAL A 89 31.20 28.38 9.71
N ARG A 90 32.22 28.68 10.52
CA ARG A 90 33.04 29.90 10.37
C ARG A 90 34.18 29.64 9.39
N TYR A 91 34.13 30.33 8.25
CA TYR A 91 35.26 30.40 7.31
C TYR A 91 36.28 31.43 7.80
N ARG A 92 37.56 31.08 7.76
CA ARG A 92 38.71 31.92 8.16
C ARG A 92 39.40 32.47 6.92
#